data_AF-A0AAT9HGD4-F1
#
_entry.id   AF-A0AAT9HGD4-F1
#
_cell.length_a   1.000
_cell.length_b   1.000
_cell.length_c   1.000
_cell.angle_alpha   90.00
_cell.angle_beta   90.00
_cell.angle_gamma   90.00
#
_symmetry.space_group_name_H-M   'P 1'
#
loop_
_entity.id
_entity.type
_entity.pdbx_description
1 polymer ?
#
loop_
_entity_poly.entity_id
_entity_poly.type
_entity_poly.pdbx_seq_one_letter_code
_entity_poly.pdbx_strand_id
1 'polypeptide(L)'
;MGRPEPPQTPVEAKHRRPRTYNLLVTGRERKAINRNYFNSYVGKPALAEAGVIAPLEESAPDGARVWEPSREHGYHALRHFYASGQLEAGESVVSLARWLGHSDPGFTLRKYAHFLPRAGARGSAAMDAVFG
;
A
#
# COMPACT_ATOMS: atom_id res chain seq x y z
N MET A 1 -23.65 7.64 5.56
CA MET A 1 -22.82 7.43 6.77
C MET A 1 -23.69 7.79 7.95
N GLY A 2 -24.08 6.82 8.80
CA GLY A 2 -24.90 7.09 9.98
C GLY A 2 -24.14 7.95 11.00
N ARG A 3 -24.88 8.66 11.88
CA ARG A 3 -24.26 9.33 13.03
C ARG A 3 -23.55 8.27 13.89
N PRO A 4 -22.26 8.46 14.25
CA PRO A 4 -21.58 7.54 15.14
C PRO A 4 -22.27 7.51 16.51
N GLU A 5 -22.43 6.31 17.08
CA GLU A 5 -23.00 6.12 18.41
C GLU A 5 -22.17 6.84 19.50
N PRO A 6 -22.82 7.34 20.57
CA PRO A 6 -22.12 8.02 21.66
C PRO A 6 -21.05 7.12 22.28
N PRO A 7 -19.87 7.65 22.64
CA PRO A 7 -18.84 6.87 23.33
C PRO A 7 -19.32 6.45 24.73
N GLN A 8 -19.06 5.21 25.13
CA GLN A 8 -19.39 4.68 26.45
C GLN A 8 -18.19 4.73 27.41
N THR A 9 -16.97 4.93 26.88
CA THR A 9 -15.74 5.00 27.68
C THR A 9 -14.91 6.24 27.37
N PRO A 10 -14.01 6.68 28.27
CA PRO A 10 -13.06 7.76 28.01
C PRO A 10 -12.13 7.48 26.81
N VAL A 11 -11.78 6.22 26.60
CA VAL A 11 -10.96 5.77 25.46
C VAL A 11 -11.73 5.96 24.16
N GLU A 12 -12.98 5.50 24.11
CA GLU A 12 -13.84 5.72 22.95
C GLU A 12 -14.09 7.20 22.68
N ALA A 13 -14.32 8.00 23.72
CA ALA A 13 -14.51 9.44 23.58
C ALA A 13 -13.27 10.10 22.95
N LYS A 14 -12.07 9.68 23.35
CA LYS A 14 -10.80 10.16 22.77
C LYS A 14 -10.61 9.74 21.32
N HIS A 15 -10.93 8.49 20.97
CA HIS A 15 -10.74 7.95 19.61
C HIS A 15 -11.82 8.39 18.61
N ARG A 16 -13.07 8.53 19.05
CA ARG A 16 -14.21 8.91 18.20
C ARG A 16 -14.40 10.43 18.08
N ARG A 17 -13.60 11.24 18.80
CA ARG A 17 -13.65 12.71 18.69
C ARG A 17 -13.47 13.12 17.22
N PRO A 18 -14.44 13.83 16.60
CA PRO A 18 -14.27 14.35 15.25
C PRO A 18 -13.02 15.20 15.15
N ARG A 19 -12.27 15.03 14.06
CA ARG A 19 -11.05 15.79 13.78
C ARG A 19 -11.11 16.32 12.36
N THR A 20 -10.76 17.58 12.20
CA THR A 20 -10.62 18.23 10.88
C THR A 20 -9.15 18.22 10.50
N TYR A 21 -8.86 17.85 9.26
CA TYR A 21 -7.51 17.76 8.72
C TYR A 21 -7.47 18.42 7.34
N ASN A 22 -6.37 19.10 7.04
CA ASN A 22 -6.09 19.54 5.67
C ASN A 22 -5.64 18.31 4.86
N LEU A 23 -6.34 18.04 3.76
CA LEU A 23 -6.03 16.91 2.90
C LEU A 23 -4.94 17.30 1.90
N LEU A 24 -3.85 16.54 1.86
CA LEU A 24 -2.77 16.73 0.87
C LEU A 24 -3.13 16.13 -0.49
N VAL A 25 -3.88 15.02 -0.50
CA VAL A 25 -4.30 14.33 -1.73
C VAL A 25 -5.82 14.25 -1.73
N THR A 26 -6.43 14.75 -2.79
CA THR A 26 -7.89 14.77 -2.95
C THR A 26 -8.30 14.26 -4.32
N GLY A 27 -9.52 13.70 -4.41
CA GLY A 27 -10.14 13.37 -5.69
C GLY A 27 -10.76 14.60 -6.36
N ARG A 28 -11.39 14.39 -7.54
CA ARG A 28 -12.07 15.45 -8.32
C ARG A 28 -13.04 16.30 -7.48
N GLU A 29 -13.72 15.69 -6.51
CA GLU A 29 -14.67 16.36 -5.62
C GLU A 29 -14.02 17.11 -4.43
N ARG A 30 -12.69 17.22 -4.38
CA ARG A 30 -11.92 17.79 -3.26
C ARG A 30 -12.15 17.09 -1.90
N LYS A 31 -12.63 15.84 -1.95
CA LYS A 31 -12.75 14.94 -0.79
C LYS A 31 -11.54 14.01 -0.70
N ALA A 32 -11.41 13.34 0.44
CA ALA A 32 -10.44 12.27 0.62
C ALA A 32 -10.56 11.24 -0.51
N ILE A 33 -9.43 10.87 -1.10
CA ILE A 33 -9.42 9.95 -2.22
C ILE A 33 -9.97 8.58 -1.80
N ASN A 34 -10.89 8.04 -2.60
CA ASN A 34 -11.43 6.71 -2.40
C ASN A 34 -10.57 5.69 -3.16
N ARG A 35 -10.19 4.58 -2.52
CA ARG A 35 -9.35 3.54 -3.15
C ARG A 35 -9.98 2.93 -4.40
N ASN A 36 -11.31 2.75 -4.44
CA ASN A 36 -12.01 2.14 -5.58
C ASN A 36 -12.03 3.13 -6.74
N TYR A 37 -12.24 4.42 -6.45
CA TYR A 37 -12.11 5.48 -7.44
C TYR A 37 -10.68 5.51 -8.01
N PHE A 38 -9.66 5.58 -7.15
CA PHE A 38 -8.27 5.58 -7.63
C PHE A 38 -7.99 4.35 -8.49
N ASN A 39 -8.33 3.15 -8.02
CA ASN A 39 -8.07 1.92 -8.77
C ASN A 39 -8.72 1.97 -10.16
N SER A 40 -10.00 2.33 -10.25
CA SER A 40 -10.74 2.27 -11.51
C SER A 40 -10.44 3.42 -12.48
N TYR A 41 -10.13 4.60 -11.95
CA TYR A 41 -10.02 5.83 -12.74
C TYR A 41 -8.60 6.35 -12.90
N VAL A 42 -7.64 5.91 -12.08
CA VAL A 42 -6.24 6.36 -12.14
C VAL A 42 -5.30 5.18 -12.32
N GLY A 43 -5.34 4.21 -11.39
CA GLY A 43 -4.42 3.08 -11.36
C GLY A 43 -4.55 2.16 -12.58
N LYS A 44 -5.74 1.59 -12.81
CA LYS A 44 -5.95 0.65 -13.92
C LYS A 44 -5.72 1.25 -15.31
N PRO A 45 -6.16 2.48 -15.63
CA PRO A 45 -5.77 3.14 -16.88
C PRO A 45 -4.25 3.21 -17.08
N ALA A 46 -3.49 3.62 -16.05
CA ALA A 46 -2.03 3.70 -16.13
C ALA A 46 -1.38 2.31 -16.31
N LEU A 47 -1.93 1.28 -15.65
CA LEU A 47 -1.46 -0.10 -15.81
C LEU A 47 -1.73 -0.63 -17.23
N ALA A 48 -2.89 -0.31 -17.81
CA ALA A 48 -3.23 -0.69 -19.16
C ALA A 48 -2.34 0.01 -20.20
N GLU A 49 -2.10 1.31 -20.01
CA GLU A 49 -1.17 2.08 -20.83
C GLU A 49 0.26 1.52 -20.75
N ALA A 50 0.68 1.08 -19.57
CA ALA A 50 1.96 0.41 -19.37
C ALA A 50 2.01 -1.05 -19.87
N GLY A 51 0.91 -1.60 -20.39
CA GLY A 51 0.82 -2.97 -20.88
C GLY A 51 0.86 -4.04 -19.79
N VAL A 52 0.62 -3.69 -18.53
CA VAL A 52 0.59 -4.63 -17.39
C VAL A 52 -0.74 -5.39 -17.33
N ILE A 53 -1.83 -4.72 -17.73
CA ILE A 53 -3.17 -5.29 -17.83
C ILE A 53 -3.76 -4.97 -19.21
N ALA A 54 -4.79 -5.70 -19.62
CA ALA A 54 -5.53 -5.42 -20.84
C ALA A 54 -6.20 -4.02 -20.80
N PRO A 55 -6.30 -3.34 -21.95
CA PRO A 55 -7.09 -2.12 -22.08
C PRO A 55 -8.55 -2.34 -21.66
N LEU A 56 -9.22 -1.27 -21.22
CA LEU A 56 -10.65 -1.33 -20.97
C LEU A 56 -11.39 -1.45 -22.31
N GLU A 57 -11.96 -2.63 -22.57
CA GLU A 57 -12.70 -2.89 -23.81
C GLU A 57 -14.07 -2.20 -23.82
N GLU A 58 -14.86 -2.33 -22.74
CA GLU A 58 -16.19 -1.73 -22.65
C GLU A 58 -16.56 -1.35 -21.20
N SER A 59 -17.34 -0.27 -21.05
CA SER A 59 -17.97 0.05 -19.76
C SER A 59 -19.31 -0.67 -19.65
N ALA A 60 -19.69 -1.11 -18.45
CA ALA A 60 -21.01 -1.66 -18.20
C ALA A 60 -22.11 -0.65 -18.57
N PRO A 61 -23.35 -1.12 -18.83
CA PRO A 61 -24.47 -0.25 -19.25
C PRO A 61 -24.80 0.89 -18.28
N ASP A 62 -24.44 0.75 -17.00
CA ASP A 62 -24.60 1.76 -15.95
C ASP A 62 -23.43 2.76 -15.88
N GLY A 63 -22.46 2.65 -16.79
CA GLY A 63 -21.24 3.45 -16.84
C GLY A 63 -20.13 2.95 -15.92
N ALA A 64 -20.29 1.81 -15.24
CA ALA A 64 -19.22 1.24 -14.42
C ALA A 64 -18.10 0.66 -15.30
N ARG A 65 -16.84 0.97 -14.98
CA ARG A 65 -15.68 0.38 -15.67
C ARG A 65 -15.46 -1.05 -15.21
N VAL A 66 -15.66 -2.01 -16.12
CA VAL A 66 -15.39 -3.43 -15.86
C VAL A 66 -14.01 -3.76 -16.41
N TRP A 67 -13.04 -3.65 -15.53
CA TRP A 67 -11.68 -4.05 -15.83
C TRP A 67 -11.48 -5.54 -15.59
N GLU A 68 -10.50 -6.12 -16.28
CA GLU A 68 -10.08 -7.49 -15.98
C GLU A 68 -9.71 -7.66 -14.49
N PRO A 69 -9.95 -8.84 -13.89
CA PRO A 69 -9.57 -9.12 -12.50
C PRO A 69 -8.06 -8.98 -12.30
N SER A 70 -7.65 -7.94 -11.57
CA SER A 70 -6.23 -7.58 -11.39
C SER A 70 -5.97 -7.09 -9.95
N ARG A 71 -6.42 -7.88 -8.97
CA ARG A 71 -6.45 -7.47 -7.54
C ARG A 71 -5.05 -7.25 -6.98
N GLU A 72 -4.08 -8.01 -7.46
CA GLU A 72 -2.66 -7.93 -7.19
C GLU A 72 -2.05 -6.58 -7.59
N HIS A 73 -2.69 -5.85 -8.51
CA HIS A 73 -2.26 -4.53 -9.00
C HIS A 73 -3.10 -3.36 -8.44
N GLY A 74 -3.93 -3.60 -7.43
CA GLY A 74 -4.71 -2.54 -6.79
C GLY A 74 -3.85 -1.55 -5.97
N TYR A 75 -4.48 -0.53 -5.39
CA TYR A 75 -3.82 0.51 -4.57
C TYR A 75 -2.75 0.01 -3.60
N HIS A 76 -2.99 -1.16 -2.99
CA HIS A 76 -2.10 -1.73 -1.99
C HIS A 76 -0.81 -2.32 -2.60
N ALA A 77 -0.78 -2.60 -3.90
CA ALA A 77 0.40 -3.04 -4.63
C ALA A 77 1.55 -2.04 -4.54
N LEU A 78 1.26 -0.74 -4.54
CA LEU A 78 2.26 0.32 -4.38
C LEU A 78 3.00 0.20 -3.03
N ARG A 79 2.27 -0.15 -1.97
CA ARG A 79 2.87 -0.39 -0.65
C ARG A 79 3.73 -1.64 -0.65
N HIS A 80 3.33 -2.68 -1.37
CA HIS A 80 4.15 -3.88 -1.54
C HIS A 80 5.44 -3.57 -2.31
N PHE A 81 5.34 -2.84 -3.43
CA PHE A 81 6.48 -2.41 -4.24
C PHE A 81 7.51 -1.60 -3.43
N TYR A 82 7.04 -0.60 -2.68
CA TYR A 82 7.92 0.18 -1.80
C TYR A 82 8.63 -0.70 -0.77
N ALA A 83 7.89 -1.59 -0.11
CA ALA A 83 8.46 -2.46 0.92
C ALA A 83 9.47 -3.47 0.36
N SER A 84 9.16 -4.11 -0.77
CA SER A 84 10.07 -5.05 -1.42
C SER A 84 11.34 -4.35 -1.89
N GLY A 85 11.22 -3.17 -2.52
CA GLY A 85 12.37 -2.40 -3.00
C GLY A 85 13.31 -1.98 -1.87
N GLN A 86 12.79 -1.52 -0.72
CA GLN A 86 13.63 -1.18 0.42
C GLN A 86 14.38 -2.39 0.98
N LEU A 87 13.71 -3.54 1.10
CA LEU A 87 14.36 -4.77 1.58
C LEU A 87 15.39 -5.30 0.58
N GLU A 88 15.09 -5.23 -0.71
CA GLU A 88 16.05 -5.57 -1.76
C GLU A 88 17.26 -4.63 -1.72
N ALA A 89 17.09 -3.34 -1.44
CA ALA A 89 18.17 -2.38 -1.23
C ALA A 89 18.97 -2.62 0.08
N GLY A 90 18.49 -3.49 0.97
CA GLY A 90 19.20 -3.90 2.19
C GLY A 90 18.81 -3.09 3.43
N GLU A 91 17.69 -2.38 3.36
CA GLU A 91 17.15 -1.66 4.50
C GLU A 91 16.81 -2.59 5.67
N SER A 92 16.90 -2.06 6.88
CA SER A 92 16.50 -2.76 8.10
C SER A 92 15.00 -3.04 8.12
N VAL A 93 14.64 -4.29 8.42
CA VAL A 93 13.23 -4.68 8.59
C VAL A 93 12.55 -3.92 9.73
N VAL A 94 13.30 -3.45 10.73
CA VAL A 94 12.80 -2.64 11.84
C VAL A 94 12.49 -1.22 11.38
N SER A 95 13.40 -0.59 10.62
CA SER A 95 13.18 0.72 10.02
C SER A 95 11.95 0.69 9.11
N LEU A 96 11.89 -0.30 8.22
CA LEU A 96 10.77 -0.47 7.31
C LEU A 96 9.44 -0.70 8.06
N ALA A 97 9.43 -1.53 9.10
CA ALA A 97 8.24 -1.74 9.93
C ALA A 97 7.73 -0.43 10.52
N ARG A 98 8.63 0.42 11.03
CA ARG A 98 8.29 1.72 11.59
C ARG A 98 7.71 2.67 10.55
N TRP A 99 8.31 2.77 9.36
CA TRP A 99 7.79 3.64 8.29
C TRP A 99 6.43 3.16 7.77
N LEU A 100 6.23 1.85 7.72
CA LEU A 100 4.95 1.26 7.35
C LEU A 100 3.91 1.38 8.49
N GLY A 101 4.30 1.73 9.71
CA GLY A 101 3.42 1.79 10.87
C GLY A 101 2.99 0.43 11.38
N HIS A 102 3.81 -0.61 11.18
CA HIS A 102 3.60 -1.92 11.78
C HIS A 102 4.10 -1.91 13.23
N SER A 103 3.26 -2.34 14.16
CA SER A 103 3.60 -2.47 15.58
C SER A 103 4.56 -3.64 15.87
N ASP A 104 4.55 -4.67 15.01
CA ASP A 104 5.42 -5.85 15.09
C ASP A 104 6.32 -5.92 13.83
N PRO A 105 7.65 -5.77 13.96
CA PRO A 105 8.58 -5.99 12.86
C PRO A 105 8.52 -7.41 12.28
N GLY A 106 8.18 -8.42 13.09
CA GLY A 106 7.99 -9.80 12.64
C GLY A 106 6.87 -9.93 11.63
N PHE A 107 5.80 -9.15 11.75
CA PHE A 107 4.74 -9.06 10.74
C PHE A 107 5.27 -8.56 9.39
N THR A 108 6.16 -7.55 9.40
CA THR A 108 6.82 -7.05 8.19
C THR A 108 7.66 -8.12 7.53
N LEU A 109 8.50 -8.80 8.31
CA LEU A 109 9.37 -9.86 7.79
C LEU A 109 8.54 -11.00 7.17
N ARG A 110 7.56 -11.53 7.88
CA ARG A 110 6.68 -12.60 7.35
C ARG A 110 5.99 -12.20 6.05
N LYS A 111 5.59 -10.93 5.94
CA LYS A 111 4.88 -10.42 4.76
C LYS A 111 5.77 -10.24 3.54
N TYR A 112 7.06 -9.98 3.70
CA TYR A 112 7.95 -9.61 2.59
C TYR A 112 9.19 -10.49 2.42
N ALA A 113 9.42 -11.49 3.28
CA ALA A 113 10.60 -12.36 3.23
C ALA A 113 10.77 -13.09 1.88
N HIS A 114 9.69 -13.35 1.16
CA HIS A 114 9.76 -13.98 -0.17
C HIS A 114 10.41 -13.08 -1.25
N PHE A 115 10.54 -11.76 -1.01
CA PHE A 115 11.25 -10.82 -1.88
C PHE A 115 12.74 -10.69 -1.53
N LEU A 116 13.27 -11.57 -0.67
CA LEU A 116 14.66 -11.59 -0.25
C LEU A 116 15.43 -12.82 -0.78
N PRO A 117 15.37 -13.18 -2.08
CA PRO A 117 16.00 -14.40 -2.58
C PRO A 117 17.55 -14.37 -2.49
N ARG A 118 18.15 -13.17 -2.31
CA ARG A 118 19.61 -12.99 -2.11
C ARG A 118 19.98 -12.49 -0.70
N ALA A 119 19.12 -12.63 0.31
CA ALA A 119 19.36 -12.06 1.64
C ALA A 119 20.66 -12.52 2.35
N GLY A 120 21.31 -13.60 1.91
CA GLY A 120 22.61 -14.03 2.45
C GLY A 120 23.84 -13.44 1.73
N ALA A 121 23.73 -13.12 0.44
CA ALA A 121 24.91 -12.80 -0.38
C ALA A 121 25.63 -11.52 0.06
N ARG A 122 24.87 -10.53 0.54
CA ARG A 122 25.44 -9.30 1.11
C ARG A 122 26.13 -9.55 2.46
N GLY A 123 25.52 -10.40 3.29
CA GLY A 123 26.13 -10.78 4.57
C GLY A 123 27.45 -11.51 4.37
N SER A 124 27.49 -12.45 3.41
CA SER A 124 28.72 -13.14 3.02
C SER A 124 29.77 -12.16 2.48
N ALA A 125 29.42 -11.31 1.52
CA ALA A 125 30.36 -10.32 0.96
C ALA A 125 30.90 -9.33 2.01
N ALA A 126 30.07 -8.94 2.99
CA ALA A 126 30.50 -8.09 4.08
C ALA A 126 31.52 -8.78 5.00
N MET A 127 31.33 -10.08 5.27
CA MET A 127 32.30 -10.87 6.03
C MET A 127 33.57 -11.12 5.22
N ASP A 128 33.45 -11.42 3.92
CA ASP A 128 34.61 -11.56 3.02
C ASP A 128 35.46 -10.29 3.00
N ALA A 129 34.85 -9.10 3.01
CA ALA A 129 35.59 -7.83 3.09
C ALA A 129 36.30 -7.59 4.44
N VAL A 130 35.90 -8.30 5.50
CA VAL A 130 36.54 -8.21 6.83
C VAL A 130 37.70 -9.20 6.96
N PHE A 131 37.64 -10.34 6.28
CA PHE A 131 38.57 -11.46 6.47
C PHE A 131 39.41 -11.82 5.23
N GLY A 132 39.10 -11.26 4.06
CA GLY A 132 39.89 -11.39 2.82
C GLY A 132 40.83 -10.21 2.61
#